data_AF-A0A7K1TLB9-F1
#
_entry.id   AF-A0A7K1TLB9-F1
#
_cell.length_a   1.000
_cell.length_b   1.000
_cell.length_c   1.000
_cell.angle_alpha   90.00
_cell.angle_beta   90.00
_cell.angle_gamma   90.00
#
_symmetry.space_group_name_H-M   'P 1'
#
loop_
_entity.id
_entity.type
_entity.pdbx_description
1 polymer ?
#
loop_
_entity_poly.entity_id
_entity_poly.type
_entity_poly.pdbx_seq_one_letter_code
_entity_poly.pdbx_strand_id
1 'polypeptide(L)'
;MTSALVFQPDEYYPTISTKLLAAVPEFVTVFDVDDPADIYLVIGEFSRFLIASHTNPTLFQRCMDFINKSFELGGQETQDMLWVQVFESVDDHKEVLPQFASHLSPYIRTLFEAYQQACIETRNRFLKQGQ
;
A
#
# COMPACT_ATOMS: atom_id res chain seq x y z
N MET A 1 -22.35 -13.42 27.88
CA MET A 1 -22.67 -13.08 26.47
C MET A 1 -21.35 -13.11 25.71
N THR A 2 -21.07 -14.20 25.02
CA THR A 2 -19.91 -14.34 24.13
C THR A 2 -20.19 -13.51 22.88
N SER A 3 -19.54 -12.35 22.77
CA SER A 3 -19.55 -11.59 21.52
C SER A 3 -18.82 -12.44 20.49
N ALA A 4 -19.56 -13.08 19.59
CA ALA A 4 -18.95 -13.72 18.43
C ALA A 4 -18.25 -12.61 17.65
N LEU A 5 -16.93 -12.71 17.50
CA LEU A 5 -16.17 -11.90 16.56
C LEU A 5 -16.70 -12.23 15.18
N VAL A 6 -17.54 -11.36 14.64
CA VAL A 6 -18.00 -11.46 13.25
C VAL A 6 -16.82 -10.99 12.40
N PHE A 7 -16.13 -11.94 11.79
CA PHE A 7 -15.15 -11.64 10.75
C PHE A 7 -15.93 -11.06 9.56
N GLN A 8 -15.82 -9.76 9.31
CA GLN A 8 -16.32 -9.18 8.08
C GLN A 8 -15.31 -9.52 6.97
N PRO A 9 -15.72 -10.28 5.94
CA PRO A 9 -14.83 -10.59 4.82
C PRO A 9 -14.45 -9.30 4.10
N ASP A 10 -13.18 -9.19 3.70
CA ASP A 10 -12.69 -8.10 2.88
C ASP A 10 -13.14 -8.32 1.42
N GLU A 11 -14.33 -7.83 1.08
CA GLU A 11 -14.89 -7.94 -0.27
C GLU A 11 -14.14 -7.08 -1.30
N TYR A 12 -13.32 -6.12 -0.84
CA TYR A 12 -12.54 -5.26 -1.74
C TYR A 12 -11.29 -5.97 -2.24
N TYR A 13 -10.60 -6.71 -1.37
CA TYR A 13 -9.33 -7.36 -1.67
C TYR A 13 -9.34 -8.16 -2.98
N PRO A 14 -10.31 -9.06 -3.26
CA PRO A 14 -10.32 -9.84 -4.50
C PRO A 14 -10.47 -9.01 -5.79
N THR A 15 -10.82 -7.73 -5.68
CA THR A 15 -11.09 -6.84 -6.82
C THR A 15 -10.04 -5.74 -6.98
N ILE A 16 -9.03 -5.70 -6.09
CA ILE A 16 -8.10 -4.58 -6.01
C ILE A 16 -7.26 -4.41 -7.29
N SER A 17 -6.82 -5.52 -7.89
CA SER A 17 -6.05 -5.52 -9.15
C SER A 17 -6.87 -4.95 -10.31
N THR A 18 -8.13 -5.37 -10.45
CA THR A 18 -9.04 -4.81 -11.47
C THR A 18 -9.30 -3.32 -11.25
N LYS A 19 -9.51 -2.91 -9.98
CA LYS A 19 -9.72 -1.50 -9.61
C LYS A 19 -8.48 -0.65 -9.88
N LEU A 20 -7.29 -1.20 -9.66
CA LEU A 20 -6.03 -0.55 -9.98
C LEU A 20 -5.95 -0.23 -11.47
N LEU A 21 -6.15 -1.23 -12.34
CA LEU A 21 -6.09 -1.02 -13.79
C LEU A 21 -7.13 -0.01 -14.28
N ALA A 22 -8.32 0.00 -13.69
CA ALA A 22 -9.35 0.99 -14.00
C ALA A 22 -8.95 2.42 -13.58
N ALA A 23 -8.25 2.57 -12.45
CA ALA A 23 -7.82 3.86 -11.92
C ALA A 23 -6.52 4.39 -12.57
N VAL A 24 -5.62 3.48 -12.96
CA VAL A 24 -4.28 3.77 -13.47
C VAL A 24 -4.03 2.91 -14.72
N PRO A 25 -4.66 3.25 -15.86
CA PRO A 25 -4.58 2.43 -17.08
C PRO A 25 -3.18 2.39 -17.70
N GLU A 26 -2.28 3.31 -17.31
CA GLU A 26 -0.88 3.27 -17.72
C GLU A 26 -0.06 2.22 -16.98
N PHE A 27 -0.56 1.69 -15.86
CA PHE A 27 0.06 0.56 -15.19
C PHE A 27 -0.22 -0.72 -15.97
N VAL A 28 0.84 -1.39 -16.40
CA VAL A 28 0.79 -2.67 -17.10
C VAL A 28 1.56 -3.68 -16.28
N THR A 29 0.94 -4.81 -16.00
CA THR A 29 1.53 -5.93 -15.27
C THR A 29 1.56 -7.17 -16.15
N VAL A 30 2.52 -8.06 -15.88
CA VAL A 30 2.62 -9.37 -16.54
C VAL A 30 1.82 -10.45 -15.81
N PHE A 31 1.34 -10.16 -14.60
CA PHE A 31 0.58 -11.07 -13.75
C PHE A 31 -0.90 -11.07 -14.12
N ASP A 32 -1.60 -12.15 -13.78
CA ASP A 32 -3.03 -12.24 -14.02
C ASP A 32 -3.77 -11.41 -12.97
N VAL A 33 -4.55 -10.42 -13.41
CA VAL A 33 -5.28 -9.51 -12.51
C VAL A 33 -6.55 -10.12 -11.94
N ASP A 34 -7.03 -11.22 -12.53
CA ASP A 34 -8.23 -11.92 -12.08
C ASP A 34 -7.88 -13.13 -11.19
N ASP A 35 -6.60 -13.50 -11.07
CA ASP A 35 -6.14 -14.56 -10.16
C ASP A 35 -5.81 -13.99 -8.76
N PRO A 36 -6.54 -14.41 -7.71
CA PRO A 36 -6.26 -13.99 -6.33
C PRO A 36 -4.82 -14.30 -5.86
N ALA A 37 -4.18 -15.33 -6.41
CA ALA A 37 -2.81 -15.69 -6.06
C ALA A 37 -1.78 -14.63 -6.49
N ASP A 38 -2.12 -13.85 -7.52
CA ASP A 38 -1.23 -12.86 -8.13
C ASP A 38 -1.41 -11.45 -7.56
N ILE A 39 -2.47 -11.19 -6.77
CA ILE A 39 -2.79 -9.86 -6.21
C ILE A 39 -1.57 -9.21 -5.52
N TYR A 40 -0.88 -9.96 -4.66
CA TYR A 40 0.32 -9.46 -3.97
C TYR A 40 1.43 -9.05 -4.93
N LEU A 41 1.61 -9.80 -6.03
CA LEU A 41 2.64 -9.55 -7.04
C LEU A 41 2.28 -8.32 -7.89
N VAL A 42 1.01 -8.21 -8.29
CA VAL A 42 0.48 -7.04 -9.01
C VAL A 42 0.71 -5.76 -8.21
N ILE A 43 0.39 -5.78 -6.92
CA ILE A 43 0.53 -4.58 -6.07
C ILE A 43 2.00 -4.27 -5.76
N GLY A 44 2.85 -5.29 -5.68
CA GLY A 44 4.31 -5.12 -5.60
C GLY A 44 4.91 -4.50 -6.87
N GLU A 45 4.42 -4.84 -8.06
CA GLU A 45 4.81 -4.14 -9.30
C GLU A 45 4.29 -2.71 -9.33
N PHE A 46 3.06 -2.50 -8.86
CA PHE A 46 2.46 -1.18 -8.78
C PHE A 46 3.26 -0.22 -7.88
N SER A 47 3.81 -0.67 -6.76
CA SER A 47 4.61 0.20 -5.89
C SER A 47 5.86 0.73 -6.60
N ARG A 48 6.52 -0.10 -7.41
CA ARG A 48 7.65 0.31 -8.25
C ARG A 48 7.21 1.29 -9.34
N PHE A 49 6.06 1.04 -9.95
CA PHE A 49 5.46 1.94 -10.94
C PHE A 49 5.13 3.32 -10.33
N LEU A 50 4.56 3.36 -9.13
CA LEU A 50 4.31 4.59 -8.37
C LEU A 50 5.59 5.40 -8.18
N ILE A 51 6.66 4.73 -7.72
CA ILE A 51 7.98 5.37 -7.51
C ILE A 51 8.52 5.92 -8.82
N ALA A 52 8.49 5.15 -9.91
CA ALA A 52 8.93 5.62 -11.22
C ALA A 52 8.11 6.81 -11.74
N SER A 53 6.85 6.91 -11.34
CA SER A 53 5.90 7.93 -11.79
C SER A 53 5.97 9.25 -11.01
N HIS A 54 6.79 9.37 -9.96
CA HIS A 54 6.80 10.55 -9.08
C HIS A 54 7.07 11.88 -9.80
N THR A 55 7.79 11.85 -10.92
CA THR A 55 8.10 13.02 -11.76
C THR A 55 6.95 13.43 -12.70
N ASN A 56 5.91 12.61 -12.83
CA ASN A 56 4.69 12.92 -13.58
C ASN A 56 3.54 13.19 -12.60
N PRO A 57 3.23 14.46 -12.29
CA PRO A 57 2.29 14.81 -11.23
C PRO A 57 0.88 14.23 -11.44
N THR A 58 0.40 14.20 -12.68
CA THR A 58 -0.94 13.69 -13.00
C THR A 58 -1.01 12.18 -12.77
N LEU A 59 0.01 11.45 -13.23
CA LEU A 59 0.05 10.00 -13.06
C LEU A 59 0.25 9.63 -11.58
N PHE A 60 1.18 10.32 -10.90
CA PHE A 60 1.40 10.14 -9.48
C PHE A 60 0.12 10.38 -8.67
N GLN A 61 -0.61 11.46 -8.96
CA GLN A 61 -1.89 11.75 -8.30
C GLN A 61 -2.89 10.60 -8.44
N ARG A 62 -3.04 10.01 -9.63
CA ARG A 62 -3.95 8.86 -9.82
C ARG A 62 -3.52 7.64 -9.01
N CYS A 63 -2.22 7.37 -8.93
CA CYS A 63 -1.70 6.31 -8.06
C CYS A 63 -2.03 6.59 -6.58
N MET A 64 -1.86 7.84 -6.14
CA MET A 64 -2.20 8.25 -4.77
C MET A 64 -3.70 8.16 -4.50
N ASP A 65 -4.55 8.54 -5.45
CA ASP A 65 -6.00 8.42 -5.33
C ASP A 65 -6.43 6.95 -5.20
N PHE A 66 -5.83 6.05 -5.97
CA PHE A 66 -6.06 4.62 -5.86
C PHE A 66 -5.66 4.09 -4.47
N ILE A 67 -4.49 4.46 -3.96
CA ILE A 67 -4.02 4.04 -2.63
C ILE A 67 -4.98 4.56 -1.56
N ASN A 68 -5.31 5.85 -1.59
CA ASN A 68 -6.21 6.47 -0.62
C ASN A 68 -7.56 5.76 -0.58
N LYS A 69 -8.15 5.52 -1.76
CA LYS A 69 -9.43 4.85 -1.90
C LYS A 69 -9.38 3.38 -1.46
N SER A 70 -8.27 2.69 -1.68
CA SER A 70 -8.12 1.27 -1.32
C SER A 70 -7.98 1.08 0.19
N PHE A 71 -7.33 1.99 0.90
CA PHE A 71 -7.36 2.00 2.37
C PHE A 71 -8.73 2.36 2.94
N GLU A 72 -9.49 3.24 2.27
CA GLU A 72 -10.83 3.64 2.70
C GLU A 72 -11.87 2.53 2.53
N LEU A 73 -11.82 1.82 1.39
CA LEU A 73 -12.81 0.81 1.03
C LEU A 73 -12.38 -0.62 1.39
N GLY A 74 -11.08 -0.84 1.58
CA GLY A 74 -10.50 -2.13 1.88
C GLY A 74 -10.67 -2.53 3.33
N GLY A 75 -10.90 -3.82 3.54
CA GLY A 75 -10.80 -4.46 4.84
C GLY A 75 -9.35 -4.74 5.24
N GLN A 76 -9.18 -5.59 6.25
CA GLN A 76 -7.88 -5.87 6.85
C GLN A 76 -6.87 -6.44 5.84
N GLU A 77 -7.28 -7.37 4.98
CA GLU A 77 -6.38 -8.01 4.00
C GLU A 77 -5.83 -7.00 2.98
N THR A 78 -6.68 -6.10 2.50
CA THR A 78 -6.29 -4.99 1.63
C THR A 78 -5.28 -4.08 2.31
N GLN A 79 -5.57 -3.68 3.55
CA GLN A 79 -4.71 -2.76 4.29
C GLN A 79 -3.36 -3.38 4.61
N ASP A 80 -3.33 -4.63 5.04
CA ASP A 80 -2.10 -5.39 5.33
C ASP A 80 -1.24 -5.54 4.07
N MET A 81 -1.86 -5.87 2.93
CA MET A 81 -1.15 -5.98 1.66
C MET A 81 -0.56 -4.63 1.20
N LEU A 82 -1.34 -3.53 1.28
CA LEU A 82 -0.84 -2.20 0.90
C LEU A 82 0.27 -1.73 1.84
N TRP A 83 0.16 -2.04 3.12
CA TRP A 83 1.20 -1.77 4.10
C TRP A 83 2.51 -2.45 3.69
N VAL A 84 2.47 -3.76 3.40
CA VAL A 84 3.67 -4.51 3.01
C VAL A 84 4.21 -4.05 1.66
N GLN A 85 3.36 -3.97 0.63
CA GLN A 85 3.86 -3.76 -0.73
C GLN A 85 4.16 -2.29 -1.05
N VAL A 86 3.36 -1.35 -0.53
CA VAL A 86 3.47 0.07 -0.89
C VAL A 86 4.30 0.83 0.14
N PHE A 87 3.98 0.74 1.43
CA PHE A 87 4.68 1.55 2.44
C PHE A 87 6.15 1.16 2.56
N GLU A 88 6.46 -0.15 2.58
CA GLU A 88 7.85 -0.63 2.58
C GLU A 88 8.62 -0.13 1.37
N SER A 89 8.06 -0.31 0.18
CA SER A 89 8.69 0.13 -1.06
C SER A 89 8.96 1.64 -1.08
N VAL A 90 8.03 2.46 -0.59
CA VAL A 90 8.21 3.92 -0.56
C VAL A 90 9.22 4.36 0.51
N ASP A 91 9.22 3.72 1.69
CA ASP A 91 10.15 4.08 2.77
C ASP A 91 11.62 3.83 2.36
N ASP A 92 11.86 2.83 1.51
CA ASP A 92 13.16 2.56 0.90
C ASP A 92 13.60 3.63 -0.13
N HIS A 93 12.66 4.42 -0.67
CA HIS A 93 12.90 5.43 -1.73
C HIS A 93 12.68 6.86 -1.20
N LYS A 94 13.69 7.37 -0.48
CA LYS A 94 13.65 8.65 0.24
C LYS A 94 13.33 9.87 -0.63
N GLU A 95 13.65 9.81 -1.92
CA GLU A 95 13.37 10.88 -2.88
C GLU A 95 11.88 11.07 -3.15
N VAL A 96 11.07 10.01 -3.06
CA VAL A 96 9.62 10.05 -3.29
C VAL A 96 8.85 10.34 -2.00
N LEU A 97 9.43 10.00 -0.85
CA LEU A 97 8.77 10.01 0.45
C LEU A 97 8.07 11.34 0.82
N PRO A 98 8.67 12.54 0.65
CA PRO A 98 7.98 13.80 0.97
C PRO A 98 6.75 14.03 0.10
N GLN A 99 6.83 13.68 -1.19
CA GLN A 99 5.72 13.80 -2.11
C GLN A 99 4.63 12.80 -1.77
N PHE A 100 4.98 11.54 -1.51
CA PHE A 100 4.04 10.51 -1.07
C PHE A 100 3.28 10.93 0.19
N ALA A 101 3.99 11.29 1.26
CA ALA A 101 3.38 11.66 2.55
C ALA A 101 2.45 12.88 2.45
N SER A 102 2.71 13.80 1.54
CA SER A 102 1.85 14.99 1.33
C SER A 102 0.56 14.70 0.58
N HIS A 103 0.46 13.57 -0.12
CA HIS A 103 -0.73 13.16 -0.89
C HIS A 103 -1.60 12.12 -0.16
N LEU A 104 -1.13 11.57 0.96
CA LEU A 104 -1.93 10.67 1.78
C LEU A 104 -3.08 11.41 2.45
N SER A 105 -4.24 10.76 2.51
CA SER A 105 -5.32 11.23 3.37
C SER A 105 -4.86 11.26 4.84
N PRO A 106 -5.45 12.10 5.71
CA PRO A 106 -5.01 12.22 7.10
C PRO A 106 -4.95 10.89 7.86
N TYR A 107 -5.94 10.01 7.65
CA TYR A 107 -5.98 8.68 8.27
C TYR A 107 -4.81 7.81 7.82
N ILE A 108 -4.57 7.75 6.51
CA ILE A 108 -3.54 6.88 5.93
C ILE A 108 -2.15 7.42 6.25
N ARG A 109 -2.01 8.74 6.32
CA ARG A 109 -0.79 9.36 6.80
C ARG A 109 -0.46 8.92 8.24
N THR A 110 -1.45 8.86 9.13
CA THR A 110 -1.24 8.33 10.48
C THR A 110 -0.79 6.87 10.47
N LEU A 111 -1.37 6.04 9.59
CA LEU A 111 -0.94 4.65 9.42
C LEU A 111 0.51 4.56 8.92
N PHE A 112 0.87 5.38 7.93
CA PHE A 112 2.22 5.42 7.39
C PHE A 112 3.25 5.90 8.41
N GLU A 113 2.94 6.94 9.20
CA GLU A 113 3.81 7.40 10.28
C GLU A 113 3.99 6.33 11.37
N ALA A 114 2.93 5.57 11.69
CA ALA A 114 3.00 4.44 12.61
C ALA A 114 3.88 3.30 12.07
N TYR A 115 3.79 3.01 10.76
CA TYR A 115 4.67 2.07 10.08
C TYR A 115 6.15 2.44 10.25
N GLN A 116 6.50 3.69 9.91
CA GLN A 116 7.87 4.18 10.00
C GLN A 116 8.41 4.07 11.43
N GLN A 117 7.59 4.42 12.42
CA GLN A 117 7.96 4.31 13.82
C GLN A 117 8.20 2.85 14.24
N ALA A 118 7.34 1.93 13.81
CA ALA A 118 7.51 0.50 14.08
C ALA A 118 8.80 -0.06 13.47
N CYS A 119 9.16 0.37 12.26
CA CYS A 119 10.43 -0.02 11.61
C CYS A 119 11.65 0.51 12.39
N ILE A 120 11.62 1.77 12.84
CA ILE A 120 12.67 2.37 13.66
C ILE A 120 12.84 1.60 14.98
N GLU A 121 11.75 1.32 15.67
CA GLU A 121 11.78 0.56 16.92
C GLU A 121 12.36 -0.83 16.74
N THR A 122 11.93 -1.53 15.70
CA THR A 122 12.38 -2.88 15.36
C THR A 122 13.89 -2.88 15.09
N ARG A 123 14.36 -1.95 14.26
CA ARG A 123 15.79 -1.76 14.00
C ARG A 123 16.58 -1.49 15.29
N ASN A 124 16.08 -0.61 16.16
CA ASN A 124 16.74 -0.29 17.42
C ASN A 124 16.81 -1.49 18.38
N ARG A 125 15.78 -2.37 18.39
CA ARG A 125 15.79 -3.61 19.18
C ARG A 125 16.87 -4.57 18.67
N PHE A 126 16.97 -4.77 17.36
CA PHE A 126 18.01 -5.62 16.77
C PHE A 126 19.43 -5.10 17.04
N LEU A 127 19.65 -3.79 16.95
CA LEU A 127 20.95 -3.19 17.26
C LEU A 127 21.34 -3.36 18.75
N LYS A 128 20.37 -3.33 19.66
CA LYS A 128 20.60 -3.56 21.11
C LYS A 128 20.84 -5.04 21.46
N GLN A 129 20.35 -5.98 20.66
CA GLN A 129 20.54 -7.42 20.88
C GLN A 129 21.82 -7.97 20.22
N GLY A 130 22.39 -7.24 19.26
CA GLY A 130 23.67 -7.56 18.61
C GLY A 130 24.90 -6.96 19.31
N GLN A 131 24.73 -6.34 20.49
CA GLN A 131 25.79 -5.83 21.37
C GLN A 131 25.85 -6.67 22.65
#